data_AF-A0A5J4NDS2-F1
#
_entry.id   AF-A0A5J4NDS2-F1
#
_cell.length_a   1.000
_cell.length_b   1.000
_cell.length_c   1.000
_cell.angle_alpha   90.00
_cell.angle_beta   90.00
_cell.angle_gamma   90.00
#
_symmetry.space_group_name_H-M   'P 1'
#
loop_
_entity.id
_entity.type
_entity.pdbx_description
1 polymer ?
#
loop_
_entity_poly.entity_id
_entity_poly.type
_entity_poly.pdbx_seq_one_letter_code
_entity_poly.pdbx_strand_id
1 'polypeptide(L)'
;MLFFRNVLNCRNTFVQLLGRISTAHNHFDLVQTFAARQSFSKPDLQVALESVGDFTPTVESFRHLYHIVENQPASGSFWPQFLTVASELNRPLLVRAVSDFVLDSPALHNNATIMQVLRLLISDNRFEDVLSLYQFMFHRLTDAEQKAFVSELITILGQTPYWENALPMLSLVGSGSHVNALRVLCDGAARFSSPKTVLSMMERLPEHIGVPNDRLFSNLLSRFPSMSDLNDRLDELLTLMHRKHWIVSENTALLLATWFNR
;
A
#
# COMPACT_ATOMS: atom_id res chain seq x y z
N MET A 1 -16.34 -50.15 -4.17
CA MET A 1 -15.45 -48.99 -3.91
C MET A 1 -14.82 -48.37 -5.15
N LEU A 2 -14.59 -49.09 -6.26
CA LEU A 2 -13.93 -48.54 -7.47
C LEU A 2 -14.81 -47.54 -8.27
N PHE A 3 -16.13 -47.68 -8.26
CA PHE A 3 -17.05 -46.81 -9.02
C PHE A 3 -17.13 -45.37 -8.47
N PHE A 4 -17.11 -45.20 -7.14
CA PHE A 4 -17.15 -43.87 -6.50
C PHE A 4 -15.87 -43.06 -6.70
N ARG A 5 -14.71 -43.72 -6.84
CA ARG A 5 -13.43 -43.05 -7.07
C ARG A 5 -13.33 -42.44 -8.48
N ASN A 6 -13.91 -43.10 -9.48
CA ASN A 6 -13.95 -42.59 -10.86
C ASN A 6 -14.93 -41.40 -11.02
N VAL A 7 -16.08 -41.41 -10.33
CA VAL A 7 -17.04 -40.29 -10.37
C VAL A 7 -16.47 -39.03 -9.71
N LEU A 8 -15.76 -39.17 -8.59
CA LEU A 8 -15.06 -38.06 -7.92
C LEU A 8 -13.92 -37.47 -8.77
N ASN A 9 -13.15 -38.33 -9.44
CA ASN A 9 -12.12 -37.86 -10.38
C ASN A 9 -12.73 -37.12 -11.58
N CYS A 10 -13.77 -37.67 -12.23
CA CYS A 10 -14.44 -36.99 -13.34
C CYS A 10 -15.07 -35.66 -12.92
N ARG A 11 -15.65 -35.56 -11.72
CA ARG A 11 -16.22 -34.31 -11.20
C ARG A 11 -15.14 -33.27 -10.92
N ASN A 12 -14.00 -33.67 -10.36
CA ASN A 12 -12.86 -32.76 -10.16
C ASN A 12 -12.25 -32.31 -11.50
N THR A 13 -12.10 -33.21 -12.47
CA THR A 13 -11.62 -32.86 -13.81
C THR A 13 -12.61 -31.94 -14.54
N PHE A 14 -13.92 -32.15 -14.39
CA PHE A 14 -14.95 -31.31 -15.01
C PHE A 14 -15.03 -29.93 -14.36
N VAL A 15 -14.93 -29.83 -13.03
CA VAL A 15 -14.85 -28.53 -12.32
C VAL A 15 -13.56 -27.79 -12.71
N GLN A 16 -12.44 -28.49 -12.85
CA GLN A 16 -11.20 -27.89 -13.35
C GLN A 16 -11.32 -27.45 -14.81
N LEU A 17 -12.01 -28.22 -15.67
CA LEU A 17 -12.23 -27.86 -17.06
C LEU A 17 -13.17 -26.64 -17.18
N LEU A 18 -14.28 -26.62 -16.44
CA LEU A 18 -15.20 -25.49 -16.42
C LEU A 18 -14.52 -24.24 -15.85
N GLY A 19 -13.71 -24.39 -14.80
CA GLY A 19 -12.86 -23.31 -14.29
C GLY A 19 -11.91 -22.78 -15.37
N ARG A 20 -11.23 -23.67 -16.10
CA ARG A 20 -10.31 -23.31 -17.20
C ARG A 20 -11.02 -22.65 -18.39
N ILE A 21 -12.24 -23.10 -18.73
CA ILE A 21 -13.04 -22.54 -19.82
C ILE A 21 -13.54 -21.14 -19.44
N SER A 22 -14.01 -20.97 -18.19
CA SER A 22 -14.47 -19.69 -17.66
C SER A 22 -13.32 -18.68 -17.56
N THR A 23 -12.14 -19.10 -17.09
CA THR A 23 -10.96 -18.23 -17.09
C THR A 23 -10.54 -17.87 -18.51
N ALA A 24 -10.52 -18.85 -19.44
CA ALA A 24 -10.19 -18.60 -20.85
C ALA A 24 -11.14 -17.61 -21.54
N HIS A 25 -12.44 -17.69 -21.27
CA HIS A 25 -13.41 -16.71 -21.78
C HIS A 25 -13.15 -15.32 -21.19
N ASN A 26 -13.00 -15.21 -19.87
CA ASN A 26 -12.74 -13.92 -19.23
C ASN A 26 -11.39 -13.30 -19.66
N HIS A 27 -10.36 -14.13 -19.94
CA HIS A 27 -9.07 -13.67 -20.48
C HIS A 27 -9.24 -13.06 -21.88
N PHE A 28 -9.98 -13.74 -22.74
CA PHE A 28 -10.26 -13.30 -24.10
C PHE A 28 -11.09 -12.01 -24.09
N ASP A 29 -12.11 -11.95 -23.24
CA ASP A 29 -12.99 -10.80 -23.08
C ASP A 29 -12.23 -9.56 -22.58
N LEU A 30 -11.29 -9.71 -21.64
CA LEU A 30 -10.45 -8.61 -21.16
C LEU A 30 -9.60 -8.02 -22.30
N VAL A 31 -8.82 -8.85 -22.99
CA VAL A 31 -7.92 -8.38 -24.05
C VAL A 31 -8.71 -7.77 -25.20
N GLN A 32 -9.81 -8.39 -25.64
CA GLN A 32 -10.65 -7.85 -26.71
C GLN A 32 -11.33 -6.53 -26.32
N THR A 33 -11.87 -6.44 -25.10
CA THR A 33 -12.57 -5.25 -24.61
C THR A 33 -11.68 -4.00 -24.66
N PHE A 34 -10.39 -4.16 -24.35
CA PHE A 34 -9.44 -3.04 -24.36
C PHE A 34 -8.71 -2.87 -25.70
N ALA A 35 -8.53 -3.93 -26.49
CA ALA A 35 -7.95 -3.84 -27.83
C ALA A 35 -8.82 -3.02 -28.81
N ALA A 36 -10.14 -3.08 -28.66
CA ALA A 36 -11.07 -2.38 -29.52
C ALA A 36 -11.25 -0.89 -29.16
N ARG A 37 -10.62 -0.39 -28.09
CA ARG A 37 -10.87 0.96 -27.57
C ARG A 37 -9.91 2.00 -28.14
N GLN A 38 -10.47 3.19 -28.39
CA GLN A 38 -9.76 4.36 -28.90
C GLN A 38 -9.38 5.36 -27.79
N SER A 39 -10.02 5.26 -26.62
CA SER A 39 -9.76 6.08 -25.44
C SER A 39 -9.76 5.24 -24.17
N PHE A 40 -8.91 5.66 -23.22
CA PHE A 40 -8.79 5.07 -21.89
C PHE A 40 -9.08 6.09 -20.80
N SER A 41 -10.14 6.89 -20.99
CA SER A 41 -10.59 7.80 -19.94
C SER A 41 -11.14 6.99 -18.75
N LYS A 42 -11.20 7.61 -17.56
CA LYS A 42 -11.74 6.95 -16.36
C LYS A 42 -13.16 6.37 -16.59
N PRO A 43 -14.14 7.10 -17.17
CA PRO A 43 -15.46 6.54 -17.48
C PRO A 43 -15.40 5.34 -18.44
N ASP A 44 -14.53 5.39 -19.44
CA ASP A 44 -14.36 4.30 -20.40
C ASP A 44 -13.88 3.04 -19.69
N LEU A 45 -12.84 3.17 -18.85
CA LEU A 45 -12.30 2.07 -18.05
C LEU A 45 -13.35 1.48 -17.11
N GLN A 46 -14.20 2.32 -16.52
CA GLN A 46 -15.27 1.87 -15.63
C GLN A 46 -16.26 0.96 -16.36
N VAL A 47 -16.78 1.41 -17.50
CA VAL A 47 -17.73 0.61 -18.31
C VAL A 47 -17.07 -0.72 -18.75
N ALA A 48 -15.79 -0.69 -19.12
CA ALA A 48 -15.06 -1.91 -19.51
C ALA A 48 -14.92 -2.90 -18.35
N LEU A 49 -14.53 -2.42 -17.17
CA LEU A 49 -14.30 -3.28 -16.01
C LEU A 49 -15.60 -3.79 -15.40
N GLU A 50 -16.70 -3.05 -15.54
CA GLU A 50 -18.04 -3.52 -15.20
C GLU A 50 -18.46 -4.70 -16.08
N SER A 51 -18.18 -4.67 -17.39
CA SER A 51 -18.56 -5.74 -18.32
C SER A 51 -17.72 -7.01 -18.17
N VAL A 52 -16.44 -6.88 -17.81
CA VAL A 52 -15.54 -8.03 -17.68
C VAL A 52 -15.66 -8.74 -16.30
N GLY A 53 -16.07 -8.01 -15.26
CA GLY A 53 -16.25 -8.58 -13.90
C GLY A 53 -14.92 -8.77 -13.14
N ASP A 54 -14.94 -9.53 -12.04
CA ASP A 54 -13.73 -9.88 -11.26
C ASP A 54 -13.34 -11.33 -11.50
N PHE A 55 -12.08 -11.56 -11.86
CA PHE A 55 -11.50 -12.88 -12.09
C PHE A 55 -9.98 -12.79 -11.95
N THR A 56 -9.27 -13.91 -12.09
CA THR A 56 -7.81 -13.95 -12.01
C THR A 56 -7.18 -14.08 -13.39
N PRO A 57 -6.85 -12.96 -14.07
CA PRO A 57 -6.06 -12.97 -15.30
C PRO A 57 -4.70 -13.63 -15.09
N THR A 58 -4.15 -14.20 -16.16
CA THR A 58 -2.75 -14.61 -16.16
C THR A 58 -1.86 -13.39 -16.40
N VAL A 59 -0.61 -13.44 -15.91
CA VAL A 59 0.41 -12.41 -16.21
C VAL A 59 0.57 -12.24 -17.73
N GLU A 60 0.46 -13.32 -18.49
CA GLU A 60 0.55 -13.31 -19.95
C GLU A 60 -0.60 -12.54 -20.63
N SER A 61 -1.80 -12.57 -20.05
CA SER A 61 -2.91 -11.73 -20.51
C SER A 61 -2.57 -10.24 -20.36
N PHE A 62 -1.92 -9.86 -19.27
CA PHE A 62 -1.50 -8.47 -19.06
C PHE A 62 -0.31 -8.07 -19.92
N ARG A 63 0.61 -8.98 -20.24
CA ARG A 63 1.66 -8.71 -21.24
C ARG A 63 1.07 -8.42 -22.62
N HIS A 64 0.08 -9.21 -23.05
CA HIS A 64 -0.65 -8.92 -24.29
C HIS A 64 -1.35 -7.57 -24.24
N LEU A 65 -2.08 -7.30 -23.15
CA LEU A 65 -2.75 -6.02 -22.97
C LEU A 65 -1.76 -4.85 -22.94
N TYR A 66 -0.61 -5.03 -22.30
CA TYR A 66 0.47 -4.04 -22.26
C TYR A 66 0.93 -3.67 -23.67
N HIS A 67 1.25 -4.65 -24.52
CA HIS A 67 1.66 -4.38 -25.90
C HIS A 67 0.59 -3.67 -26.74
N ILE A 68 -0.69 -3.94 -26.46
CA ILE A 68 -1.81 -3.25 -27.13
C ILE A 68 -1.90 -1.79 -26.68
N VAL A 69 -1.79 -1.55 -25.38
CA VAL A 69 -1.99 -0.22 -24.77
C VAL A 69 -0.76 0.66 -24.92
N GLU A 70 0.45 0.12 -24.89
CA GLU A 70 1.71 0.89 -24.97
C GLU A 70 1.82 1.68 -26.29
N ASN A 71 1.24 1.13 -27.36
CA ASN A 71 1.20 1.74 -28.69
C ASN A 71 0.09 2.80 -28.87
N GLN A 72 -0.72 3.07 -27.84
CA GLN A 72 -1.83 4.01 -27.89
C GLN A 72 -1.46 5.40 -27.35
N PRO A 73 -2.09 6.48 -27.86
CA PRO A 73 -2.00 7.79 -27.22
C PRO A 73 -2.50 7.69 -25.77
N ALA A 74 -1.78 8.32 -24.83
CA ALA A 74 -2.05 8.26 -23.38
C ALA A 74 -1.77 6.90 -22.68
N SER A 75 -0.95 6.03 -23.27
CA SER A 75 -0.48 4.77 -22.65
C SER A 75 0.05 4.94 -21.22
N GLY A 76 0.71 6.07 -20.94
CA GLY A 76 1.26 6.40 -19.62
C GLY A 76 0.22 6.52 -18.50
N SER A 77 -1.03 6.86 -18.78
CA SER A 77 -2.05 6.98 -17.74
C SER A 77 -2.91 5.74 -17.56
N PHE A 78 -2.80 4.74 -18.44
CA PHE A 78 -3.70 3.59 -18.45
C PHE A 78 -3.62 2.77 -17.16
N TRP A 79 -2.46 2.19 -16.85
CA TRP A 79 -2.28 1.30 -15.70
C TRP A 79 -2.65 1.90 -14.33
N PRO A 80 -2.24 3.14 -13.98
CA PRO A 80 -2.64 3.71 -12.70
C PRO A 80 -4.15 3.97 -12.64
N GLN A 81 -4.78 4.37 -13.75
CA GLN A 81 -6.25 4.53 -13.81
C GLN A 81 -6.98 3.19 -13.77
N PHE A 82 -6.49 2.18 -14.48
CA PHE A 82 -7.03 0.82 -14.45
C PHE A 82 -7.06 0.28 -13.01
N LEU A 83 -5.93 0.38 -12.30
CA LEU A 83 -5.83 -0.03 -10.89
C LEU A 83 -6.78 0.77 -9.99
N THR A 84 -6.91 2.08 -10.22
CA THR A 84 -7.82 2.95 -9.47
C THR A 84 -9.27 2.52 -9.66
N VAL A 85 -9.71 2.40 -10.91
CA VAL A 85 -11.10 2.04 -11.24
C VAL A 85 -11.41 0.61 -10.81
N ALA A 86 -10.49 -0.35 -11.00
CA ALA A 86 -10.67 -1.72 -10.53
C ALA A 86 -10.82 -1.78 -9.00
N SER A 87 -10.08 -0.95 -8.26
CA SER A 87 -10.22 -0.84 -6.81
C SER A 87 -11.57 -0.22 -6.42
N GLU A 88 -11.99 0.86 -7.09
CA GLU A 88 -13.30 1.51 -6.86
C GLU A 88 -14.48 0.58 -7.13
N LEU A 89 -14.36 -0.31 -8.11
CA LEU A 89 -15.36 -1.32 -8.47
C LEU A 89 -15.29 -2.60 -7.62
N ASN A 90 -14.43 -2.65 -6.59
CA ASN A 90 -14.18 -3.83 -5.76
C ASN A 90 -13.83 -5.07 -6.60
N ARG A 91 -12.78 -4.96 -7.43
CA ARG A 91 -12.23 -6.05 -8.26
C ARG A 91 -10.89 -6.56 -7.71
N PRO A 92 -10.84 -7.17 -6.51
CA PRO A 92 -9.59 -7.53 -5.84
C PRO A 92 -8.76 -8.55 -6.62
N LEU A 93 -9.36 -9.49 -7.36
CA LEU A 93 -8.60 -10.47 -8.13
C LEU A 93 -7.89 -9.81 -9.32
N LEU A 94 -8.56 -8.88 -10.00
CA LEU A 94 -7.94 -8.06 -11.04
C LEU A 94 -6.81 -7.18 -10.50
N VAL A 95 -7.06 -6.45 -9.41
CA VAL A 95 -6.07 -5.56 -8.77
C VAL A 95 -4.82 -6.34 -8.37
N ARG A 96 -5.00 -7.51 -7.76
CA ARG A 96 -3.89 -8.38 -7.37
C ARG A 96 -3.11 -8.88 -8.59
N ALA A 97 -3.80 -9.35 -9.62
CA ALA A 97 -3.15 -9.89 -10.81
C ALA A 97 -2.37 -8.81 -11.59
N VAL A 98 -2.87 -7.56 -11.65
CA VAL A 98 -2.10 -6.43 -12.21
C VAL A 98 -0.90 -6.10 -11.33
N SER A 99 -1.06 -6.10 -10.01
CA SER A 99 0.05 -5.85 -9.08
C SER A 99 1.16 -6.90 -9.25
N ASP A 100 0.80 -8.17 -9.41
CA ASP A 100 1.75 -9.26 -9.70
C ASP A 100 2.45 -9.07 -11.05
N PHE A 101 1.74 -8.62 -12.07
CA PHE A 101 2.34 -8.28 -13.37
C PHE A 101 3.36 -7.12 -13.25
N VAL A 102 3.04 -6.07 -12.49
CA VAL A 102 3.97 -4.95 -12.25
C VAL A 102 5.19 -5.41 -11.47
N LEU A 103 5.03 -6.32 -10.50
CA LEU A 103 6.15 -6.89 -9.75
C LEU A 103 7.06 -7.78 -10.61
N ASP A 104 6.50 -8.53 -11.56
CA ASP A 104 7.27 -9.39 -12.48
C ASP A 104 8.13 -8.56 -13.46
N SER A 105 7.66 -7.38 -13.86
CA SER A 105 8.33 -6.56 -14.87
C SER A 105 8.27 -5.05 -14.56
N PRO A 106 8.84 -4.58 -13.42
CA PRO A 106 8.64 -3.20 -12.94
C PRO A 106 9.26 -2.14 -13.87
N ALA A 107 10.24 -2.51 -14.70
CA ALA A 107 10.87 -1.64 -15.68
C ALA A 107 9.91 -1.21 -16.82
N LEU A 108 8.87 -1.99 -17.09
CA LEU A 108 7.87 -1.68 -18.12
C LEU A 108 6.89 -0.57 -17.70
N HIS A 109 6.87 -0.22 -16.41
CA HIS A 109 5.86 0.67 -15.85
C HIS A 109 6.45 2.03 -15.50
N ASN A 110 5.65 3.07 -15.61
CA ASN A 110 6.03 4.41 -15.15
C ASN A 110 5.91 4.56 -13.62
N ASN A 111 6.48 5.64 -13.10
CA ASN A 111 6.52 5.92 -11.66
C ASN A 111 5.11 5.98 -11.04
N ALA A 112 4.11 6.54 -11.75
CA ALA A 112 2.75 6.64 -11.24
C ALA A 112 2.09 5.26 -11.03
N THR A 113 2.31 4.34 -11.97
CA THR A 113 1.84 2.95 -11.85
C THR A 113 2.49 2.27 -10.65
N ILE A 114 3.81 2.41 -10.52
CA ILE A 114 4.57 1.80 -9.42
C ILE A 114 4.10 2.34 -8.07
N MET A 115 3.89 3.65 -7.94
CA MET A 115 3.36 4.26 -6.71
C MET A 115 1.98 3.73 -6.34
N GLN A 116 1.09 3.56 -7.32
CA GLN A 116 -0.22 2.98 -7.07
C GLN A 116 -0.11 1.54 -6.59
N VAL A 117 0.76 0.72 -7.20
CA VAL A 117 1.00 -0.66 -6.76
C VAL A 117 1.60 -0.70 -5.35
N LEU A 118 2.55 0.17 -5.01
CA LEU A 118 3.09 0.25 -3.64
C LEU A 118 1.98 0.46 -2.59
N ARG A 119 1.04 1.36 -2.85
CA ARG A 119 -0.12 1.61 -1.96
C ARG A 119 -1.04 0.39 -1.84
N LEU A 120 -1.26 -0.32 -2.93
CA LEU A 120 -2.07 -1.55 -2.96
C LEU A 120 -1.39 -2.68 -2.17
N LEU A 121 -0.09 -2.88 -2.36
CA LEU A 121 0.69 -3.89 -1.64
C LEU A 121 0.70 -3.64 -0.12
N ILE A 122 0.72 -2.37 0.32
CA ILE A 122 0.54 -2.01 1.74
C ILE A 122 -0.83 -2.47 2.25
N SER A 123 -1.89 -2.21 1.48
CA SER A 123 -3.26 -2.58 1.85
C SER A 123 -3.42 -4.10 1.96
N ASP A 124 -2.69 -4.85 1.13
CA ASP A 124 -2.63 -6.31 1.15
C ASP A 124 -1.61 -6.89 2.15
N ASN A 125 -0.92 -6.06 2.93
CA ASN A 125 0.16 -6.43 3.85
C ASN A 125 1.32 -7.20 3.19
N ARG A 126 1.57 -7.01 1.89
CA ARG A 126 2.65 -7.64 1.13
C ARG A 126 3.97 -6.87 1.28
N PHE A 127 4.47 -6.75 2.51
CA PHE A 127 5.55 -5.81 2.82
C PHE A 127 6.89 -6.13 2.13
N GLU A 128 7.25 -7.39 1.93
CA GLU A 128 8.49 -7.76 1.20
C GLU A 128 8.45 -7.29 -0.26
N ASP A 129 7.27 -7.38 -0.90
CA ASP A 129 7.05 -6.87 -2.25
C ASP A 129 7.11 -5.33 -2.26
N VAL A 130 6.57 -4.67 -1.23
CA VAL A 130 6.71 -3.22 -1.07
C VAL A 130 8.18 -2.84 -1.01
N LEU A 131 8.99 -3.50 -0.18
CA LEU A 131 10.41 -3.20 -0.02
C LEU A 131 11.16 -3.33 -1.35
N SER A 132 10.96 -4.44 -2.05
CA SER A 132 11.62 -4.73 -3.32
C SER A 132 11.24 -3.71 -4.40
N LEU A 133 9.95 -3.41 -4.54
CA LEU A 133 9.45 -2.46 -5.54
C LEU A 133 9.84 -1.02 -5.21
N TYR A 134 9.82 -0.64 -3.93
CA TYR A 134 10.28 0.67 -3.46
C TYR A 134 11.76 0.86 -3.77
N GLN A 135 12.62 -0.12 -3.46
CA GLN A 135 14.04 -0.03 -3.75
C GLN A 135 14.27 0.12 -5.26
N PHE A 136 13.61 -0.68 -6.08
CA PHE A 136 13.66 -0.54 -7.53
C PHE A 136 13.28 0.88 -7.97
N MET A 137 12.14 1.40 -7.47
CA MET A 137 11.69 2.75 -7.78
C MET A 137 12.73 3.80 -7.36
N PHE A 138 13.21 3.76 -6.13
CA PHE A 138 14.13 4.77 -5.62
C PHE A 138 15.42 4.85 -6.43
N HIS A 139 15.96 3.72 -6.89
CA HIS A 139 17.17 3.67 -7.71
C HIS A 139 16.97 4.16 -9.15
N ARG A 140 15.78 4.04 -9.73
CA ARG A 140 15.51 4.54 -11.10
C ARG A 140 15.18 6.03 -11.16
N LEU A 141 14.77 6.64 -10.04
CA LEU A 141 14.43 8.06 -10.00
C LEU A 141 15.68 8.92 -10.13
N THR A 142 15.60 9.97 -10.93
CA THR A 142 16.58 11.05 -10.93
C THR A 142 16.53 11.84 -9.62
N ASP A 143 17.59 12.60 -9.29
CA ASP A 143 17.62 13.44 -8.08
C ASP A 143 16.43 14.42 -7.98
N ALA A 144 15.99 14.95 -9.12
CA ALA A 144 14.84 15.86 -9.18
C ALA A 144 13.54 15.12 -8.87
N GLU A 145 13.37 13.91 -9.40
CA GLU A 145 12.20 13.08 -9.12
C GLU A 145 12.22 12.54 -7.69
N GLN A 146 13.37 12.16 -7.15
CA GLN A 146 13.49 11.76 -5.74
C GLN A 146 12.97 12.87 -4.82
N LYS A 147 13.34 14.13 -5.07
CA LYS A 147 12.81 15.28 -4.33
C LYS A 147 11.29 15.47 -4.53
N ALA A 148 10.78 15.21 -5.72
CA ALA A 148 9.34 15.32 -6.00
C ALA A 148 8.53 14.23 -5.29
N PHE A 149 9.04 12.99 -5.23
CA PHE A 149 8.33 11.83 -4.67
C PHE A 149 8.67 11.55 -3.20
N VAL A 150 9.69 12.19 -2.62
CA VAL A 150 10.22 11.85 -1.28
C VAL A 150 9.13 11.79 -0.20
N SER A 151 8.25 12.79 -0.15
CA SER A 151 7.19 12.86 0.86
C SER A 151 6.22 11.68 0.75
N GLU A 152 5.94 11.25 -0.47
CA GLU A 152 5.05 10.12 -0.73
C GLU A 152 5.75 8.78 -0.40
N LEU A 153 7.03 8.64 -0.75
CA LEU A 153 7.83 7.47 -0.42
C LEU A 153 8.01 7.28 1.09
N ILE A 154 8.22 8.38 1.83
CA ILE A 154 8.23 8.38 3.31
C ILE A 154 6.88 7.91 3.84
N THR A 155 5.77 8.36 3.24
CA THR A 155 4.41 7.95 3.62
C THR A 155 4.18 6.46 3.39
N ILE A 156 4.63 5.94 2.25
CA ILE A 156 4.58 4.51 1.91
C ILE A 156 5.37 3.70 2.93
N LEU A 157 6.66 4.02 3.13
CA LEU A 157 7.53 3.27 4.03
C LEU A 157 7.07 3.37 5.50
N GLY A 158 6.58 4.54 5.92
CA GLY A 158 6.00 4.74 7.26
C GLY A 158 4.79 3.86 7.54
N GLN A 159 4.18 3.27 6.52
CA GLN A 159 3.08 2.31 6.67
C GLN A 159 3.54 0.85 6.74
N THR A 160 4.85 0.58 6.71
CA THR A 160 5.44 -0.76 6.67
C THR A 160 6.43 -1.01 7.83
N PRO A 161 6.80 -2.27 8.11
CA PRO A 161 7.88 -2.59 9.04
C PRO A 161 9.25 -1.96 8.68
N TYR A 162 9.45 -1.55 7.42
CA TYR A 162 10.70 -0.95 6.94
C TYR A 162 10.71 0.59 7.02
N TRP A 163 9.89 1.19 7.88
CA TRP A 163 9.81 2.64 8.04
C TRP A 163 11.17 3.31 8.31
N GLU A 164 12.12 2.60 8.93
CA GLU A 164 13.48 3.10 9.19
C GLU A 164 14.25 3.43 7.89
N ASN A 165 13.93 2.74 6.79
CA ASN A 165 14.56 2.99 5.48
C ASN A 165 14.23 4.38 4.92
N ALA A 166 13.20 5.04 5.45
CA ALA A 166 12.83 6.40 5.10
C ALA A 166 13.60 7.47 5.90
N LEU A 167 14.34 7.11 6.95
CA LEU A 167 15.08 8.07 7.77
C LEU A 167 16.12 8.88 6.98
N PRO A 168 16.94 8.28 6.09
CA PRO A 168 17.91 9.04 5.28
C PRO A 168 17.23 10.05 4.35
N MET A 169 15.99 9.78 3.93
CA MET A 169 15.22 10.63 3.01
C MET A 169 14.76 11.93 3.65
N LEU A 170 14.73 12.05 4.97
CA LEU A 170 14.31 13.26 5.66
C LEU A 170 15.14 14.50 5.25
N SER A 171 16.38 14.27 4.80
CA SER A 171 17.27 15.31 4.27
C SER A 171 16.83 15.87 2.91
N LEU A 172 16.04 15.11 2.16
CA LEU A 172 15.51 15.47 0.83
C LEU A 172 14.14 16.18 0.93
N VAL A 173 13.50 16.15 2.10
CA VAL A 173 12.19 16.79 2.34
C VAL A 173 12.38 18.29 2.52
N GLY A 174 11.58 19.10 1.82
CA GLY A 174 11.55 20.55 2.03
C GLY A 174 11.16 20.92 3.47
N SER A 175 11.68 22.03 3.97
CA SER A 175 11.49 22.49 5.37
C SER A 175 10.01 22.51 5.82
N GLY A 176 9.09 22.90 4.92
CA GLY A 176 7.65 22.96 5.22
C GLY A 176 6.97 21.60 5.41
N SER A 177 7.57 20.49 4.96
CA SER A 177 7.00 19.13 5.08
C SER A 177 7.73 18.24 6.08
N HIS A 178 8.86 18.70 6.64
CA HIS A 178 9.73 17.88 7.49
C HIS A 178 9.04 17.37 8.76
N VAL A 179 8.23 18.22 9.41
CA VAL A 179 7.48 17.84 10.62
C VAL A 179 6.45 16.74 10.31
N ASN A 180 5.77 16.84 9.16
CA ASN A 180 4.80 15.83 8.74
C ASN A 180 5.49 14.51 8.39
N ALA A 181 6.64 14.55 7.72
CA ALA A 181 7.46 13.37 7.47
C ALA A 181 7.90 12.70 8.78
N LEU A 182 8.37 13.46 9.77
CA LEU A 182 8.71 12.93 11.08
C LEU A 182 7.51 12.29 11.78
N ARG A 183 6.33 12.91 11.75
CA ARG A 183 5.09 12.34 12.33
C ARG A 183 4.72 11.01 11.69
N VAL A 184 4.82 10.91 10.37
CA VAL A 184 4.59 9.66 9.63
C VAL A 184 5.54 8.56 10.11
N LEU A 185 6.81 8.86 10.30
CA LEU A 185 7.79 7.88 10.77
C LEU A 185 7.60 7.53 12.26
N CYS A 186 7.16 8.47 13.09
CA CYS A 186 6.77 8.17 14.47
C CYS A 186 5.59 7.20 14.51
N ASP A 187 4.61 7.36 13.61
CA ASP A 187 3.47 6.43 13.49
C ASP A 187 3.91 5.06 12.99
N GLY A 188 4.85 4.99 12.03
CA GLY A 188 5.47 3.74 11.61
C GLY A 188 6.19 3.02 12.77
N ALA A 189 6.99 3.75 13.55
CA ALA A 189 7.62 3.22 14.75
C ALA A 189 6.57 2.72 15.76
N ALA A 190 5.48 3.48 15.97
CA ALA A 190 4.42 3.08 16.88
C ALA A 190 3.73 1.79 16.44
N ARG A 191 3.62 1.53 15.13
CA ARG A 191 3.02 0.31 14.56
C ARG A 191 3.94 -0.91 14.54
N PHE A 192 5.26 -0.72 14.40
CA PHE A 192 6.17 -1.83 14.10
C PHE A 192 7.34 -2.00 15.08
N SER A 193 7.70 -0.97 15.86
CA SER A 193 8.91 -0.97 16.69
C SER A 193 8.61 -1.08 18.19
N SER A 194 9.68 -1.11 18.99
CA SER A 194 9.63 -1.12 20.46
C SER A 194 9.22 0.25 21.03
N PRO A 195 8.65 0.32 22.25
CA PRO A 195 8.30 1.60 22.89
C PRO A 195 9.48 2.58 22.99
N LYS A 196 10.69 2.06 23.26
CA LYS A 196 11.92 2.86 23.31
C LYS A 196 12.20 3.57 21.98
N THR A 197 12.04 2.85 20.86
CA THR A 197 12.23 3.41 19.52
C THR A 197 11.18 4.48 19.23
N VAL A 198 9.93 4.26 19.63
CA VAL A 198 8.84 5.25 19.47
C VAL A 198 9.18 6.54 20.21
N LEU A 199 9.58 6.46 21.49
CA LEU A 199 9.95 7.63 22.28
C LEU A 199 11.14 8.37 21.67
N SER A 200 12.19 7.65 21.28
CA SER A 200 13.34 8.26 20.60
C SER A 200 12.95 8.99 19.30
N MET A 201 12.00 8.44 18.54
CA MET A 201 11.46 9.10 17.36
C MET A 201 10.64 10.35 17.73
N MET A 202 9.80 10.27 18.76
CA MET A 202 9.02 11.40 19.26
C MET A 202 9.91 12.54 19.78
N GLU A 203 11.07 12.23 20.38
CA GLU A 203 12.03 13.25 20.82
C GLU A 203 12.54 14.15 19.69
N ARG A 204 12.59 13.62 18.46
CA ARG A 204 13.02 14.35 17.26
C ARG A 204 11.97 15.33 16.75
N LEU A 205 10.73 15.24 17.22
CA LEU A 205 9.69 16.18 16.85
C LEU A 205 9.98 17.56 17.49
N PRO A 206 9.78 18.66 16.74
CA PRO A 206 9.99 20.00 17.25
C PRO A 206 9.02 20.34 18.38
N GLU A 207 9.49 21.21 19.28
CA GLU A 207 8.67 21.78 20.35
C GLU A 207 7.49 22.56 19.76
N HIS A 208 6.35 22.55 20.45
CA HIS A 208 5.11 23.26 20.11
C HIS A 208 4.39 22.86 18.81
N ILE A 209 5.09 22.70 17.69
CA ILE A 209 4.50 22.44 16.36
C ILE A 209 4.57 20.96 15.95
N GLY A 210 5.32 20.14 16.70
CA GLY A 210 5.56 18.73 16.41
C GLY A 210 4.60 17.75 17.07
N VAL A 211 3.48 18.20 17.65
CA VAL A 211 2.54 17.33 18.39
C VAL A 211 2.19 16.07 17.57
N PRO A 212 2.37 14.85 18.11
CA PRO A 212 1.95 13.61 17.44
C PRO A 212 0.45 13.58 17.17
N ASN A 213 0.02 12.86 16.14
CA ASN A 213 -1.40 12.71 15.86
C ASN A 213 -2.05 11.65 16.78
N ASP A 214 -3.38 11.70 16.91
CA ASP A 214 -4.15 10.73 17.70
C ASP A 214 -3.89 9.28 17.30
N ARG A 215 -3.64 9.07 15.99
CA ARG A 215 -3.35 7.76 15.41
C ARG A 215 -2.10 7.14 16.03
N LEU A 216 -1.06 7.93 16.27
CA LEU A 216 0.17 7.45 16.92
C LEU A 216 -0.11 6.91 18.32
N PHE A 217 -0.86 7.64 19.14
CA PHE A 217 -1.20 7.20 20.49
C PHE A 217 -2.09 5.96 20.47
N SER A 218 -3.08 5.92 19.58
CA SER A 218 -3.92 4.73 19.39
C SER A 218 -3.09 3.50 19.01
N ASN A 219 -2.16 3.64 18.06
CA ASN A 219 -1.27 2.55 17.63
C ASN A 219 -0.32 2.09 18.76
N LEU A 220 0.24 3.04 19.51
CA LEU A 220 1.12 2.73 20.64
C LEU A 220 0.36 1.97 21.75
N LEU A 221 -0.75 2.54 22.24
CA LEU A 221 -1.48 1.99 23.39
C LEU A 221 -2.21 0.67 23.07
N SER A 222 -2.63 0.47 21.82
CA SER A 222 -3.26 -0.79 21.39
C SER A 222 -2.26 -1.95 21.29
N ARG A 223 -1.01 -1.69 20.92
CA ARG A 223 0.05 -2.71 20.82
C ARG A 223 0.64 -3.11 22.17
N PHE A 224 0.61 -2.20 23.15
CA PHE A 224 1.10 -2.45 24.50
C PHE A 224 -0.08 -2.35 25.50
N PRO A 225 -1.01 -3.33 25.47
CA PRO A 225 -2.22 -3.29 26.30
C PRO A 225 -1.95 -3.66 27.77
N SER A 226 -0.77 -4.23 28.08
CA SER A 226 -0.38 -4.62 29.43
C SER A 226 0.43 -3.51 30.10
N MET A 227 0.15 -3.29 31.39
CA MET A 227 0.86 -2.30 32.20
C MET A 227 2.37 -2.61 32.26
N SER A 228 2.81 -3.88 32.31
CA SER A 228 4.24 -4.21 32.48
C SER A 228 5.15 -3.77 31.33
N ASP A 229 4.66 -3.72 30.09
CA ASP A 229 5.51 -3.46 28.92
C ASP A 229 5.73 -1.97 28.64
N LEU A 230 4.81 -1.12 29.11
CA LEU A 230 4.84 0.33 28.90
C LEU A 230 5.03 1.13 30.19
N ASN A 231 4.78 0.57 31.38
CA ASN A 231 4.79 1.31 32.65
C ASN A 231 6.10 2.10 32.87
N ASP A 232 7.25 1.45 32.71
CA ASP A 232 8.55 2.11 32.92
C ASP A 232 8.84 3.24 31.91
N ARG A 233 8.07 3.30 30.82
CA ARG A 233 8.23 4.25 29.70
C ARG A 233 7.08 5.25 29.60
N LEU A 234 6.04 5.09 30.42
CA LEU A 234 4.88 5.97 30.42
C LEU A 234 5.19 7.28 31.12
N ASP A 235 5.95 7.23 32.21
CA ASP A 235 6.50 8.43 32.85
C ASP A 235 7.43 9.18 31.89
N GLU A 236 8.22 8.47 31.08
CA GLU A 236 9.04 9.06 30.02
C GLU A 236 8.17 9.72 28.94
N LEU A 237 7.07 9.08 28.53
CA LEU A 237 6.11 9.65 27.58
C LEU A 237 5.47 10.94 28.11
N LEU A 238 4.94 10.91 29.33
CA LEU A 238 4.33 12.08 29.96
C LEU A 238 5.35 13.21 30.18
N THR A 239 6.54 12.87 30.63
CA THR A 239 7.65 13.82 30.78
C THR A 239 8.04 14.43 29.44
N LEU A 240 8.11 13.62 28.37
CA LEU A 240 8.37 14.10 27.02
C LEU A 240 7.29 15.06 26.55
N MET A 241 6.01 14.71 26.70
CA MET A 241 4.88 15.54 26.31
C MET A 241 4.88 16.87 27.06
N HIS A 242 5.14 16.83 28.37
CA HIS A 242 5.25 18.02 29.21
C HIS A 242 6.41 18.92 28.78
N ARG A 243 7.61 18.35 28.65
CA ARG A 243 8.84 19.05 28.22
C ARG A 243 8.69 19.70 26.85
N LYS A 244 8.02 19.03 25.91
CA LYS A 244 7.80 19.54 24.55
C LYS A 244 6.62 20.52 24.45
N HIS A 245 5.94 20.79 25.57
CA HIS A 245 4.76 21.65 25.66
C HIS A 245 3.68 21.29 24.62
N TRP A 246 3.45 19.99 24.43
CA TRP A 246 2.46 19.53 23.46
C TRP A 246 1.05 19.60 24.02
N ILE A 247 0.18 20.30 23.30
CA ILE A 247 -1.25 20.31 23.55
C ILE A 247 -1.86 19.18 22.73
N VAL A 248 -2.31 18.13 23.41
CA VAL A 248 -2.97 16.98 22.76
C VAL A 248 -4.46 17.23 22.56
N SER A 249 -5.05 16.49 21.63
CA SER A 249 -6.50 16.51 21.42
C SER A 249 -7.25 15.87 22.60
N GLU A 250 -8.55 16.16 22.70
CA GLU A 250 -9.46 15.49 23.63
C GLU A 250 -9.48 13.96 23.43
N ASN A 251 -9.43 13.49 22.18
CA ASN A 251 -9.37 12.07 21.86
C ASN A 251 -8.13 11.41 22.46
N THR A 252 -6.95 12.03 22.28
CA THR A 252 -5.70 11.52 22.84
C THR A 252 -5.74 11.53 24.36
N ALA A 253 -6.28 12.59 24.98
CA ALA A 253 -6.45 12.66 26.42
C ALA A 253 -7.36 11.53 26.95
N LEU A 254 -8.48 11.26 26.27
CA LEU A 254 -9.38 10.17 26.62
C LEU A 254 -8.74 8.79 26.44
N LEU A 255 -7.95 8.60 25.37
CA LEU A 255 -7.22 7.35 25.12
C LEU A 255 -6.22 7.07 26.26
N LEU A 256 -5.42 8.07 26.64
CA LEU A 256 -4.49 7.96 27.76
C LEU A 256 -5.23 7.68 29.06
N ALA A 257 -6.25 8.47 29.39
CA ALA A 257 -7.03 8.29 30.63
C ALA A 257 -7.70 6.91 30.70
N THR A 258 -8.25 6.41 29.60
CA THR A 258 -8.87 5.09 29.54
C THR A 258 -7.83 4.00 29.76
N TRP A 259 -6.65 4.13 29.16
CA TRP A 259 -5.58 3.16 29.33
C TRP A 259 -5.07 3.13 30.78
N PHE A 260 -4.91 4.29 31.43
CA PHE A 260 -4.51 4.39 32.85
C PHE A 260 -5.49 3.75 33.83
N ASN A 261 -6.77 3.71 33.49
CA ASN A 261 -7.83 3.18 34.35
C ASN A 261 -8.12 1.68 34.12
N ARG A 262 -7.32 0.99 33.30
CA ARG A 262 -7.41 -0.47 33.09
C ARG A 262 -6.59 -1.23 34.14
#